data_AF-A0A0C1N242-F1
#
_entry.id   AF-A0A0C1N242-F1
#
_cell.length_a   1.000
_cell.length_b   1.000
_cell.length_c   1.000
_cell.angle_alpha   90.00
_cell.angle_beta   90.00
_cell.angle_gamma   90.00
#
_symmetry.space_group_name_H-M   'P 1'
#
loop_
_entity.id
_entity.type
_entity.pdbx_description
1 polymer ?
#
loop_
_entity_poly.entity_id
_entity_poly.type
_entity_poly.pdbx_seq_one_letter_code
_entity_poly.pdbx_strand_id
1 'polypeptide(L)'
;MDELNLYLQSLIQEACSHKVNSPQRSKTINSLLRAILKLKRTGGKENEIYEEALYKTMFNVSKTVCEKYDPSRGSFLAWFNTCVRNQYRDEIRATKRHSSHKQFIRQSNEDDLDPLDRVASG
;
A
#
# COMPACT_ATOMS: atom_id res chain seq x y z
N MET A 1 15.04 7.88 23.34
CA MET A 1 14.41 7.13 22.23
C MET A 1 13.13 6.53 22.79
N ASP A 2 12.00 6.69 22.11
CA ASP A 2 10.69 6.20 22.58
C ASP A 2 10.68 4.66 22.76
N GLU A 3 10.03 4.15 23.80
CA GLU A 3 9.95 2.70 24.14
C GLU A 3 9.35 1.90 22.98
N LEU A 4 8.34 2.46 22.33
CA LEU A 4 7.75 1.87 21.14
C LEU A 4 8.78 1.76 20.01
N ASN A 5 9.59 2.80 19.77
CA ASN A 5 10.58 2.76 18.71
C ASN A 5 11.67 1.72 19.00
N LEU A 6 12.10 1.59 20.26
CA LEU A 6 13.04 0.54 20.67
C LEU A 6 12.46 -0.86 20.44
N TYR A 7 11.19 -1.08 20.80
CA TYR A 7 10.50 -2.34 20.56
C TYR A 7 10.37 -2.69 19.07
N LEU A 8 10.02 -1.71 18.22
CA LEU A 8 9.94 -1.93 16.78
C LEU A 8 11.32 -2.21 16.19
N GLN A 9 12.37 -1.51 16.65
CA GLN A 9 13.74 -1.74 16.21
C GLN A 9 14.26 -3.12 16.62
N SER A 10 13.95 -3.61 17.83
CA SER A 10 14.38 -4.94 18.26
C SER A 10 13.77 -6.06 17.40
N LEU A 11 12.48 -5.94 17.05
CA LEU A 11 11.83 -6.87 16.12
C LEU A 11 12.47 -6.85 14.72
N ILE A 12 12.86 -5.66 14.23
CA ILE A 12 13.55 -5.55 12.94
C ILE A 12 14.92 -6.22 13.00
N GLN A 13 15.70 -5.93 14.05
CA GLN A 13 17.02 -6.52 14.22
C GLN A 13 16.95 -8.05 14.32
N GLU A 14 16.00 -8.58 15.10
CA GLU A 14 15.75 -10.01 15.21
C GLU A 14 15.37 -10.61 13.84
N ALA A 15 14.41 -10.00 13.13
CA ALA A 15 13.99 -10.48 11.82
C ALA A 15 15.14 -10.52 10.80
N CYS A 16 16.00 -9.49 10.81
CA CYS A 16 17.13 -9.36 9.89
C CYS A 16 18.34 -10.22 10.26
N SER A 17 18.39 -10.77 11.49
CA SER A 17 19.38 -11.77 11.90
C SER A 17 19.10 -13.17 11.33
N HIS A 18 17.86 -13.43 10.93
CA HIS A 18 17.44 -14.72 10.39
C HIS A 18 17.64 -14.80 8.87
N LYS A 19 17.89 -16.02 8.36
CA LYS A 19 18.02 -16.28 6.93
C LYS A 19 16.78 -15.78 6.17
N VAL A 20 17.01 -15.25 4.97
CA VAL A 20 15.96 -14.90 4.00
C VAL A 20 15.03 -16.11 3.84
N ASN A 21 13.71 -15.88 3.84
CA ASN A 21 12.65 -16.88 3.73
C ASN A 21 12.55 -17.90 4.89
N SER A 22 13.27 -17.73 5.99
CA SER A 22 13.09 -18.59 7.17
C SER A 22 11.72 -18.35 7.84
N PRO A 23 11.10 -19.39 8.42
CA PRO A 23 9.86 -19.25 9.19
C PRO A 23 10.00 -18.25 10.35
N GLN A 24 11.17 -18.22 11.00
CA GLN A 24 11.48 -17.31 12.10
C GLN A 24 11.44 -15.85 11.63
N ARG A 25 12.10 -15.53 10.51
CA ARG A 25 12.03 -14.19 9.91
C ARG A 25 10.59 -13.77 9.65
N SER A 26 9.80 -14.64 9.02
CA SER A 26 8.39 -14.36 8.72
C SER A 26 7.57 -14.15 10.00
N LYS A 27 7.82 -14.94 11.05
CA LYS A 27 7.15 -14.80 12.35
C LYS A 27 7.46 -13.44 13.00
N THR A 28 8.72 -13.04 13.04
CA THR A 28 9.15 -11.78 13.67
C THR A 28 8.63 -10.57 12.88
N ILE A 29 8.68 -10.62 11.54
CA ILE A 29 8.06 -9.59 10.68
C ILE A 29 6.56 -9.49 10.90
N ASN A 30 5.85 -10.61 11.05
CA ASN A 30 4.42 -10.59 11.36
C ASN A 30 4.14 -9.95 12.73
N SER A 31 4.99 -10.16 13.73
CA SER A 31 4.89 -9.47 15.03
C SER A 31 5.08 -7.97 14.88
N LEU A 32 6.07 -7.53 14.09
CA LEU A 32 6.31 -6.11 13.79
C LEU A 32 5.07 -5.47 13.15
N LEU A 33 4.52 -6.10 12.11
CA LEU A 33 3.36 -5.59 11.39
C LEU A 33 2.10 -5.54 12.26
N ARG A 34 1.90 -6.54 13.14
CA ARG A 34 0.81 -6.52 14.13
C ARG A 34 0.95 -5.39 15.14
N ALA A 35 2.17 -5.09 15.58
CA ALA A 35 2.42 -3.97 16.49
C ALA A 35 2.00 -2.64 15.84
N ILE A 36 2.35 -2.42 14.57
CA ILE A 36 1.92 -1.23 13.81
C ILE A 36 0.40 -1.15 13.69
N LEU A 37 -0.27 -2.25 13.31
CA LEU A 37 -1.72 -2.27 13.13
C LEU A 37 -2.48 -1.95 14.43
N LYS A 38 -1.96 -2.38 15.58
CA LYS A 38 -2.55 -2.05 16.89
C LYS A 38 -2.53 -0.55 17.17
N LEU A 39 -1.49 0.16 16.73
CA LEU A 39 -1.37 1.61 16.90
C LEU A 39 -2.36 2.39 16.01
N LYS A 40 -2.69 1.86 14.83
CA LYS A 40 -3.58 2.53 13.88
C LYS A 40 -5.07 2.38 14.19
N ARG A 41 -5.48 1.30 14.86
CA ARG A 41 -6.89 0.96 15.09
C ARG A 41 -7.69 1.94 15.97
N THR A 42 -7.09 3.04 16.41
CA THR A 42 -7.71 3.97 17.37
C THR A 42 -8.50 5.13 16.75
N GLY A 43 -8.74 5.19 15.43
CA GLY A 43 -9.49 6.31 14.87
C GLY A 43 -10.05 6.17 13.45
N GLY A 44 -11.36 5.89 13.36
CA GLY A 44 -12.21 6.25 12.21
C GLY A 44 -12.34 5.21 11.09
N LYS A 45 -13.41 5.37 10.28
CA LYS A 45 -13.61 4.64 9.01
C LYS A 45 -12.54 5.08 8.02
N GLU A 46 -11.46 4.30 7.88
CA GLU A 46 -10.46 4.56 6.85
C GLU A 46 -11.06 4.32 5.45
N ASN A 47 -10.68 5.16 4.49
CA ASN A 47 -11.09 5.07 3.08
C ASN A 47 -10.56 3.75 2.46
N GLU A 48 -11.34 3.06 1.63
CA GLU A 48 -10.93 1.83 0.91
C GLU A 48 -9.57 1.98 0.20
N ILE A 49 -9.31 3.15 -0.39
CA ILE A 49 -8.03 3.46 -1.07
C ILE A 49 -6.86 3.45 -0.08
N TYR A 50 -7.11 3.91 1.15
CA TYR A 50 -6.09 3.92 2.20
C TYR A 50 -5.82 2.51 2.73
N GLU A 51 -6.86 1.71 2.95
CA GLU A 51 -6.71 0.30 3.35
C GLU A 51 -5.87 -0.47 2.32
N GLU A 52 -6.17 -0.30 1.03
CA GLU A 52 -5.40 -0.89 -0.07
C GLU A 52 -3.92 -0.44 -0.03
N ALA A 53 -3.67 0.85 0.19
CA ALA A 53 -2.33 1.39 0.31
C ALA A 53 -1.57 0.84 1.53
N LEU A 54 -2.28 0.63 2.64
CA LEU A 54 -1.72 0.02 3.84
C LEU A 54 -1.34 -1.44 3.58
N TYR A 55 -2.22 -2.24 2.99
CA TYR A 55 -1.94 -3.64 2.65
C TYR A 55 -0.72 -3.78 1.74
N LYS A 56 -0.68 -3.02 0.64
CA LYS A 56 0.48 -3.02 -0.27
C LYS A 56 1.77 -2.60 0.42
N THR A 57 1.70 -1.60 1.31
CA THR A 57 2.86 -1.19 2.10
C THR A 57 3.34 -2.30 3.02
N MET A 58 2.44 -2.93 3.78
CA MET A 58 2.79 -4.04 4.67
C MET A 58 3.42 -5.21 3.92
N PHE A 59 2.89 -5.55 2.75
CA PHE A 59 3.44 -6.58 1.88
C PHE A 59 4.84 -6.23 1.36
N ASN A 60 5.06 -4.97 0.96
CA ASN A 60 6.39 -4.52 0.54
C ASN A 60 7.40 -4.54 1.69
N VAL A 61 6.96 -4.10 2.89
CA VAL A 61 7.77 -4.11 4.11
C VAL A 61 8.16 -5.54 4.49
N SER A 62 7.25 -6.51 4.40
CA SER A 62 7.55 -7.90 4.77
C SER A 62 8.68 -8.52 3.93
N LYS A 63 8.87 -8.01 2.71
CA LYS A 63 9.95 -8.44 1.81
C LYS A 63 11.23 -7.64 1.98
N THR A 64 11.12 -6.32 2.15
CA THR A 64 12.24 -5.39 1.91
C THR A 64 12.74 -4.66 3.15
N VAL A 65 12.14 -4.87 4.33
CA VAL A 65 12.47 -4.10 5.54
C VAL A 65 13.96 -4.12 5.88
N CYS A 66 14.62 -5.29 5.78
CA CYS A 66 16.04 -5.43 6.10
C CYS A 66 17.00 -4.72 5.12
N GLU A 67 16.50 -4.39 3.92
CA GLU A 67 17.31 -3.76 2.87
C GLU A 67 17.03 -2.26 2.78
N LYS A 68 15.79 -1.84 3.03
CA LYS A 68 15.32 -0.47 2.77
C LYS A 68 15.20 0.41 4.01
N TYR A 69 15.01 -0.18 5.19
CA TYR A 69 14.91 0.60 6.41
C TYR A 69 16.29 0.78 7.04
N ASP A 70 16.64 2.03 7.32
CA ASP A 70 17.88 2.43 7.97
C ASP A 70 17.54 3.17 9.28
N PRO A 71 17.86 2.60 10.45
CA PRO A 71 17.53 3.21 11.74
C PRO A 71 18.31 4.51 12.02
N SER A 72 19.40 4.78 11.31
CA SER A 72 20.15 6.04 11.45
C SER A 72 19.40 7.24 10.85
N ARG A 73 18.44 6.99 9.96
CA ARG A 73 17.67 8.02 9.22
C ARG A 73 16.36 8.39 9.90
N GLY A 74 15.96 7.70 10.95
CA GLY A 74 14.74 7.99 11.71
C GLY A 74 14.04 6.74 12.25
N SER A 75 12.91 6.96 12.93
CA SER A 75 12.11 5.87 13.49
C SER A 75 11.43 5.05 12.39
N PHE A 76 11.25 3.76 12.67
CA PHE A 76 10.56 2.86 11.76
C PHE A 76 9.13 3.30 11.50
N LEU A 77 8.42 3.81 12.52
CA LEU A 77 7.06 4.30 12.38
C LEU A 77 6.97 5.49 11.41
N ALA A 78 7.90 6.44 11.49
CA ALA A 78 7.93 7.59 10.59
C ALA A 78 8.24 7.16 9.14
N TRP A 79 9.19 6.23 8.96
CA TRP A 79 9.50 5.65 7.66
C TRP A 79 8.28 4.90 7.08
N PHE A 80 7.65 4.03 7.87
CA PHE A 80 6.46 3.27 7.48
C PHE A 80 5.31 4.19 7.07
N ASN A 81 5.01 5.22 7.86
CA ASN A 81 3.97 6.21 7.54
C ASN A 81 4.28 7.00 6.25
N THR A 82 5.55 7.19 5.92
CA THR A 82 5.97 7.79 4.66
C THR A 82 5.71 6.84 3.49
N CYS A 83 6.02 5.55 3.65
CA CYS A 83 5.69 4.52 2.66
C CYS A 83 4.19 4.45 2.39
N VAL A 84 3.35 4.43 3.44
CA VAL A 84 1.89 4.42 3.30
C VAL A 84 1.39 5.66 2.54
N ARG A 85 1.89 6.86 2.88
CA ARG A 85 1.50 8.10 2.19
C ARG A 85 1.87 8.08 0.71
N ASN A 86 3.03 7.54 0.36
CA ASN A 86 3.45 7.41 -1.03
C ASN A 86 2.56 6.41 -1.76
N GLN A 87 2.33 5.23 -1.18
CA GLN A 87 1.45 4.22 -1.77
C GLN A 87 0.03 4.75 -1.97
N TYR A 88 -0.52 5.49 -0.99
CA TYR A 88 -1.84 6.10 -1.09
C TYR A 88 -1.96 7.08 -2.25
N ARG A 89 -0.93 7.89 -2.49
CA ARG A 89 -0.87 8.78 -3.66
C ARG A 89 -0.85 7.99 -4.96
N ASP A 90 -0.16 6.84 -4.98
CA ASP A 90 -0.10 5.97 -6.15
C ASP A 90 -1.46 5.30 -6.41
N GLU A 91 -2.18 4.85 -5.38
CA GLU A 91 -3.55 4.34 -5.53
C GLU A 91 -4.50 5.41 -6.07
N ILE A 92 -4.47 6.64 -5.52
CA ILE A 92 -5.28 7.76 -6.06
C ILE A 92 -4.99 7.98 -7.54
N ARG A 93 -3.72 7.94 -7.95
CA ARG A 93 -3.33 8.10 -9.36
C ARG A 93 -3.84 6.93 -10.21
N ALA A 94 -3.77 5.71 -9.70
CA ALA A 94 -4.26 4.52 -10.39
C ALA A 94 -5.78 4.59 -10.61
N THR A 95 -6.55 4.91 -9.57
CA THR A 95 -8.01 5.08 -9.67
C THR A 95 -8.38 6.13 -10.71
N LYS A 96 -7.70 7.29 -10.70
CA LYS A 96 -7.93 8.35 -11.70
C LYS A 96 -7.67 7.86 -13.12
N ARG A 97 -6.57 7.12 -13.35
CA ARG A 97 -6.27 6.56 -14.68
C ARG A 97 -7.33 5.56 -15.13
N HIS A 98 -7.80 4.69 -14.24
CA HIS A 98 -8.88 3.73 -14.56
C HIS A 98 -10.18 4.44 -14.91
N SER A 99 -10.55 5.51 -14.18
CA SER A 99 -11.73 6.31 -14.52
C SER A 99 -11.58 7.04 -15.85
N SER A 100 -10.43 7.66 -16.12
CA SER A 100 -10.16 8.33 -17.40
C SER A 100 -10.13 7.33 -18.57
N HIS A 101 -9.55 6.15 -18.39
CA HIS A 101 -9.55 5.10 -19.41
C HIS A 101 -10.95 4.56 -19.68
N LYS A 102 -11.77 4.34 -18.63
CA LYS A 102 -13.17 3.95 -18.78
C LYS A 102 -13.99 5.04 -19.48
N GLN A 103 -13.74 6.31 -19.19
CA GLN A 103 -14.37 7.43 -19.89
C GLN A 103 -13.95 7.48 -21.37
N PHE A 104 -12.67 7.28 -21.68
CA PHE A 104 -12.16 7.22 -23.04
C PHE A 104 -12.79 6.06 -23.84
N ILE A 105 -12.86 4.85 -23.26
CA ILE A 105 -13.52 3.69 -23.89
C ILE A 105 -15.01 3.95 -24.10
N ARG A 106 -15.68 4.61 -23.13
CA ARG A 106 -17.10 4.93 -23.26
C ARG A 106 -17.34 5.95 -24.38
N GLN A 107 -16.49 6.98 -24.49
CA GLN A 107 -16.57 7.96 -25.58
C GLN A 107 -16.26 7.32 -26.94
N SER A 108 -15.25 6.46 -27.03
CA SER A 108 -14.95 5.76 -28.29
C SER A 108 -16.07 4.82 -28.75
N ASN A 109 -16.86 4.27 -27.83
CA ASN A 109 -18.00 3.41 -28.16
C ASN A 109 -19.30 4.21 -28.43
N GLU A 110 -19.42 5.45 -27.96
CA GLU A 110 -20.55 6.34 -28.29
C GLU A 110 -20.36 7.01 -29.67
N ASP A 111 -19.12 7.12 -30.16
CA ASP A 111 -18.79 7.63 -31.50
C ASP A 111 -18.85 6.57 -32.62
N ASP A 112 -19.15 5.31 -32.29
CA ASP A 112 -19.21 4.17 -33.23
C ASP A 112 -20.66 3.67 -33.43
N LEU A 113 -21.62 4.61 -33.52
CA LEU A 113 -22.96 4.32 -34.01
C LEU A 113 -22.88 4.05 -35.52
N ASP A 114 -23.18 2.81 -35.91
CA ASP A 114 -23.27 2.34 -37.29
C ASP A 114 -24.17 3.28 -38.13
N PRO A 115 -23.67 3.84 -39.26
CA PRO A 115 -24.44 4.70 -40.15
C PRO A 115 -25.73 4.09 -40.71
N LEU A 116 -25.94 2.78 -40.57
CA LEU A 116 -27.12 2.07 -41.07
C LEU A 116 -28.41 2.29 -40.26
N ASP A 117 -28.33 2.82 -39.03
CA ASP A 117 -29.54 3.10 -38.22
C ASP A 117 -30.31 4.37 -38.63
N ARG A 118 -29.82 5.13 -39.62
CA ARG A 118 -30.47 6.38 -40.10
C ARG A 118 -31.45 6.23 -41.27
N VAL A 119 -31.66 5.03 -41.82
CA VAL A 119 -32.46 4.84 -43.06
C VAL A 119 -33.87 4.29 -42.82
N ALA A 120 -34.24 3.84 -41.61
CA ALA A 120 -35.55 3.23 -41.36
C ALA A 120 -36.60 4.17 -40.72
N SER A 121 -36.52 5.48 -40.95
CA SER A 121 -37.59 6.43 -40.58
C SER A 121 -37.72 7.51 -41.65
N GLY A 122 -38.37 7.15 -42.76
CA GLY A 122 -38.71 8.01 -43.88
C GLY A 122 -39.79 7.37 -44.72
#